data_AF-A0A951R9C2-F1
#
_entry.id   AF-A0A951R9C2-F1
#
_cell.length_a   1.000
_cell.length_b   1.000
_cell.length_c   1.000
_cell.angle_alpha   90.00
_cell.angle_beta   90.00
_cell.angle_gamma   90.00
#
_symmetry.space_group_name_H-M   'P 1'
#
loop_
_entity.id
_entity.type
_entity.pdbx_description
1 polymer ?
#
loop_
_entity_poly.entity_id
_entity_poly.type
_entity_poly.pdbx_seq_one_letter_code
_entity_poly.pdbx_strand_id
1 'polypeptide(L)' 'GKLTPDESDVNAVAPLVLRHRILRNFKAEADGISVDDMIRELTRVPHDKT' A
#
# COMPACT_ATOMS: atom_id res chain seq x y z
N GLY A 1 -16.31 18.78 3.42
CA GLY A 1 -16.15 17.41 2.90
C GLY A 1 -15.97 17.48 1.41
N LYS A 2 -15.14 16.61 0.83
CA LYS A 2 -15.06 16.46 -0.63
C LYS A 2 -16.35 15.81 -1.14
N LEU A 3 -16.84 16.23 -2.31
CA LEU A 3 -18.07 15.71 -2.93
C LEU A 3 -17.89 14.28 -3.46
N THR A 4 -16.66 13.92 -3.80
CA THR A 4 -16.28 12.61 -4.33
C THR A 4 -14.93 12.22 -3.74
N PRO A 5 -14.72 10.93 -3.42
CA PRO A 5 -13.43 10.45 -3.02
C PRO A 5 -12.44 10.58 -4.18
N ASP A 6 -11.18 10.80 -3.85
CA ASP A 6 -10.06 10.74 -4.77
C ASP A 6 -9.04 9.68 -4.33
N GLU A 7 -7.97 9.55 -5.11
CA GLU A 7 -6.93 8.55 -4.86
C GLU A 7 -6.28 8.68 -3.48
N SER A 8 -6.17 9.90 -2.94
CA SER A 8 -5.60 10.10 -1.60
C SER A 8 -6.44 9.46 -0.51
N ASP A 9 -7.76 9.42 -0.71
CA ASP A 9 -8.70 8.76 0.20
C ASP A 9 -8.51 7.23 0.16
N VAL A 10 -8.24 6.66 -1.02
CA VAL A 10 -7.96 5.22 -1.19
C VAL A 10 -6.63 4.85 -0.51
N ASN A 11 -5.59 5.64 -0.74
CA ASN A 11 -4.27 5.42 -0.14
C ASN A 11 -4.32 5.53 1.39
N ALA A 12 -5.16 6.43 1.92
CA ALA A 12 -5.35 6.58 3.36
C ALA A 12 -5.96 5.32 4.02
N VAL A 13 -6.86 4.61 3.32
CA VAL A 13 -7.53 3.41 3.87
C VAL A 13 -6.81 2.10 3.55
N ALA A 14 -5.88 2.09 2.59
CA ALA A 14 -5.20 0.88 2.14
C ALA A 14 -4.51 0.08 3.26
N PRO A 15 -3.78 0.70 4.23
CA PRO A 15 -3.20 -0.03 5.35
C PRO A 15 -4.25 -0.75 6.23
N LEU A 16 -5.44 -0.17 6.37
CA LEU A 16 -6.52 -0.76 7.18
C LEU A 16 -7.10 -2.01 6.52
N VAL A 17 -7.17 -2.02 5.19
CA VAL A 17 -7.75 -3.13 4.43
C VAL A 17 -6.73 -4.25 4.21
N LEU A 18 -5.47 -3.90 3.90
CA LEU A 18 -4.50 -4.84 3.35
C LEU A 18 -3.55 -5.48 4.38
N ARG A 19 -3.32 -4.87 5.56
CA ARG A 19 -2.29 -5.32 6.53
C ARG A 19 -2.45 -6.77 7.01
N HIS A 20 -3.69 -7.26 7.08
CA HIS A 20 -3.98 -8.65 7.47
C HIS A 20 -4.32 -9.56 6.27
N ARG A 21 -4.24 -9.03 5.04
CA ARG A 21 -4.59 -9.73 3.80
C ARG A 21 -3.39 -10.04 2.92
N ILE A 22 -2.21 -9.58 3.31
CA ILE A 22 -0.96 -9.83 2.60
C ILE A 22 -0.09 -10.75 3.48
N LEU A 23 0.32 -11.87 2.91
CA LEU A 23 1.25 -12.81 3.53
C LEU A 23 2.63 -12.62 2.90
N ARG A 24 3.67 -12.63 3.73
CA ARG A 24 5.06 -12.60 3.26
C ARG A 24 5.50 -14.01 2.89
N ASN A 25 6.33 -14.11 1.87
CA ASN A 25 7.05 -15.35 1.57
C ASN A 25 8.36 -15.41 2.36
N PHE A 26 9.01 -16.59 2.39
CA PHE A 26 10.25 -16.80 3.14
C PHE A 26 11.37 -15.81 2.79
N LYS A 27 11.49 -15.42 1.52
CA LYS A 27 12.52 -14.45 1.09
C LYS A 27 12.25 -13.07 1.68
N ALA A 28 11.00 -12.60 1.62
CA ALA A 28 10.60 -11.31 2.17
C ALA A 28 10.79 -11.26 3.69
N GLU A 29 10.53 -12.35 4.40
CA GLU A 29 10.81 -12.45 5.83
C GLU A 29 12.32 -12.42 6.13
N ALA A 30 13.13 -13.16 5.36
CA ALA A 30 14.59 -13.18 5.51
C ALA A 30 15.23 -11.82 5.21
N ASP A 31 14.68 -11.06 4.28
CA ASP A 31 15.12 -9.71 3.94
C ASP A 31 14.59 -8.64 4.91
N GLY A 32 13.75 -9.03 5.88
CA GLY A 32 13.16 -8.10 6.85
C GLY A 32 12.11 -7.17 6.26
N ILE A 33 11.55 -7.49 5.09
CA ILE A 33 10.51 -6.68 4.44
C ILE A 33 9.23 -6.78 5.26
N SER A 34 8.67 -5.63 5.65
CA SER A 34 7.41 -5.59 6.39
C SER A 34 6.20 -5.57 5.45
N VAL A 35 5.04 -5.94 5.99
CA VAL A 35 3.77 -5.80 5.25
C VAL A 35 3.48 -4.34 4.93
N ASP A 36 3.89 -3.42 5.80
CA ASP A 36 3.70 -1.98 5.59
C ASP A 36 4.55 -1.45 4.43
N ASP A 37 5.76 -1.97 4.25
CA ASP A 37 6.61 -1.60 3.12
C ASP A 37 5.99 -2.05 1.79
N MET A 38 5.43 -3.27 1.75
CA MET A 38 4.71 -3.76 0.57
C MET A 38 3.46 -2.94 0.28
N ILE A 39 2.68 -2.60 1.30
CA ILE A 39 1.48 -1.77 1.13
C ILE A 39 1.86 -0.40 0.56
N ARG A 40 2.90 0.25 1.12
CA ARG A 40 3.40 1.53 0.61
C ARG A 40 3.77 1.45 -0.86
N GLU A 41 4.48 0.41 -1.27
CA GLU A 41 4.91 0.23 -2.65
C GLU A 41 3.71 -0.04 -3.59
N LEU A 42 2.72 -0.84 -3.17
CA LEU A 42 1.51 -1.10 -3.95
C LEU A 42 0.63 0.14 -4.12
N THR A 43 0.59 1.01 -3.12
CA THR A 43 -0.18 2.27 -3.15
C THR A 43 0.61 3.44 -3.71
N ARG A 44 1.86 3.22 -4.11
CA ARG A 44 2.68 4.26 -4.71
C ARG A 44 2.13 4.54 -6.09
N VAL A 45 1.45 5.68 -6.22
CA VAL A 45 1.04 6.21 -7.51
C VAL A 45 2.30 6.54 -8.30
N PRO A 46 2.56 5.89 -9.44
CA PRO A 46 3.56 6.39 -10.35
C PRO A 46 3.03 7.72 -10.86
N HIS A 47 3.68 8.83 -10.49
CA HIS A 47 3.55 10.03 -11.29
C HIS A 47 4.08 9.67 -12.66
N ASP A 48 3.18 9.47 -13.61
CA ASP A 48 3.57 9.30 -14.99
C ASP A 48 4.47 10.49 -15.34
N LYS A 49 5.69 10.19 -15.76
CA LYS A 49 6.59 11.22 -16.24
C LYS A 49 6.08 11.61 -17.61
N THR A 50 5.50 12.81 -17.67
CA THR A 50 5.15 13.59 -18.88
C THR A 50 3.85 13.22 -19.57
#